data_AF-A0A6U6FCS6-F1
#
_entry.id   AF-A0A6U6FCS6-F1
#
_cell.length_a   1.000
_cell.length_b   1.000
_cell.length_c   1.000
_cell.angle_alpha   90.00
_cell.angle_beta   90.00
_cell.angle_gamma   90.00
#
_symmetry.space_group_name_H-M   'P 1'
#
loop_
_entity.id
_entity.type
_entity.pdbx_description
1 polymer ?
#
loop_
_entity_poly.entity_id
_entity_poly.type
_entity_poly.pdbx_seq_one_letter_code
_entity_poly.pdbx_strand_id
1 'polypeptide(L)'
;MLRQSAKALIVSVLVGTSTQAFQVSPTSSSACSRSALHALNRHRLFSHEVQEKSEPNSVSVGPVAALALLAATALSAAPAVAVSGGGLDYAGLDISGQDFSNGNYKGKDFTQVLAKATSFAKSNLQGCRFYKAYLVNVDFTGSDLRGASLEGTSMDGVSLKDAQLQGVYFGQSLIDVQSMENADFSDASIPTKTLPLVCDRDDVKGTNPVTGVDTRDSLMCP
;
A
#
# COMPACT_ATOMS: atom_id res chain seq x y z
N MET A 1 -29.74 49.43 -37.26
CA MET A 1 -30.71 50.05 -36.33
C MET A 1 -30.38 49.60 -34.91
N LEU A 2 -30.25 50.58 -33.99
CA LEU A 2 -30.62 50.58 -32.55
C LEU A 2 -30.19 49.36 -31.68
N ARG A 3 -29.24 49.48 -30.73
CA ARG A 3 -29.26 50.12 -29.38
C ARG A 3 -29.52 49.11 -28.25
N GLN A 4 -28.65 49.19 -27.22
CA GLN A 4 -28.90 49.01 -25.77
C GLN A 4 -29.12 47.57 -25.24
N SER A 5 -28.24 47.04 -24.38
CA SER A 5 -28.09 47.25 -22.91
C SER A 5 -29.09 46.45 -22.07
N ALA A 6 -28.60 45.49 -21.27
CA ALA A 6 -29.04 45.29 -19.88
C ALA A 6 -28.10 44.33 -19.12
N LYS A 7 -27.57 44.83 -18.01
CA LYS A 7 -26.95 44.07 -16.91
C LYS A 7 -28.04 43.33 -16.15
N ALA A 8 -27.76 42.09 -15.74
CA ALA A 8 -28.43 41.48 -14.59
C ALA A 8 -27.36 40.87 -13.67
N LEU A 9 -27.27 41.48 -12.49
CA LEU A 9 -26.45 41.11 -11.35
C LEU A 9 -27.24 40.04 -10.58
N ILE A 10 -26.69 38.83 -10.44
CA ILE A 10 -27.13 37.90 -9.39
C ILE A 10 -25.89 37.50 -8.60
N VAL A 11 -25.85 38.02 -7.38
CA VAL A 11 -24.99 37.59 -6.29
C VAL A 11 -25.63 36.33 -5.71
N SER A 12 -24.95 35.19 -5.80
CA SER A 12 -25.22 34.04 -4.95
C SER A 12 -23.91 33.60 -4.32
N VAL A 13 -23.83 33.84 -3.02
CA VAL A 13 -22.85 33.31 -2.08
C VAL A 13 -23.06 31.81 -1.98
N LEU A 14 -22.02 31.00 -2.23
CA LEU A 14 -21.94 29.66 -1.69
C LEU A 14 -20.53 29.37 -1.17
N VAL A 15 -20.56 28.92 0.08
CA VAL A 15 -19.49 28.68 1.03
C VAL A 15 -18.90 27.28 0.82
N GLY A 16 -17.57 27.17 0.95
CA GLY A 16 -16.86 25.98 1.45
C GLY A 16 -16.81 24.76 0.51
N THR A 17 -15.75 23.98 0.40
CA THR A 17 -14.58 23.79 1.26
C THR A 17 -13.41 23.34 0.38
N SER A 18 -12.23 23.92 0.58
CA SER A 18 -11.00 23.48 -0.08
C SER A 18 -10.50 22.18 0.58
N THR A 19 -10.63 21.07 -0.13
CA THR A 19 -9.93 19.82 0.20
C THR A 19 -8.46 20.01 -0.17
N GLN A 20 -7.59 20.26 0.81
CA GLN A 20 -6.15 20.29 0.56
C GLN A 20 -5.64 18.88 0.29
N ALA A 21 -4.95 18.73 -0.84
CA ALA A 21 -4.19 17.54 -1.18
C ALA A 21 -2.98 17.42 -0.24
N PHE A 22 -2.94 16.34 0.54
CA PHE A 22 -1.79 15.96 1.34
C PHE A 22 -0.72 15.37 0.42
N GLN A 23 0.30 16.17 0.07
CA GLN A 23 1.48 15.68 -0.62
C GLN A 23 2.45 15.07 0.40
N VAL A 24 2.76 13.79 0.24
CA VAL A 24 3.94 13.18 0.87
C VAL A 24 4.98 12.97 -0.21
N SER A 25 6.01 13.81 -0.20
CA SER A 25 7.20 13.62 -1.02
C SER A 25 8.12 12.57 -0.36
N PRO A 26 8.75 11.66 -1.12
CA PRO A 26 9.74 10.75 -0.58
C PRO A 26 11.09 11.48 -0.52
N THR A 27 11.67 11.60 0.68
CA THR A 27 13.10 11.93 0.80
C THR A 27 13.87 10.66 1.09
N SER A 28 14.86 10.44 0.24
CA SER A 28 15.84 9.37 0.30
C SER A 28 16.91 9.64 1.37
N SER A 29 17.45 8.55 1.92
CA SER A 29 18.86 8.38 2.31
C SER A 29 19.49 9.41 3.28
N SER A 30 19.83 8.98 4.49
CA SER A 30 21.23 8.63 4.84
C SER A 30 21.42 8.29 6.33
N ALA A 31 22.26 7.28 6.54
CA ALA A 31 23.03 6.89 7.71
C ALA A 31 22.90 7.70 9.03
N CYS A 32 22.68 6.97 10.13
CA CYS A 32 23.42 7.24 11.36
C CYS A 32 23.84 5.93 12.04
N SER A 33 25.14 5.82 12.28
CA SER A 33 25.87 4.64 12.71
C SER A 33 25.87 4.53 14.24
N ARG A 34 25.78 3.29 14.73
CA ARG A 34 26.41 2.72 15.94
C ARG A 34 26.60 3.66 17.15
N SER A 35 25.96 3.32 18.28
CA SER A 35 26.68 2.81 19.48
C SER A 35 25.75 2.59 20.68
N ALA A 36 25.84 1.37 21.22
CA ALA A 36 25.94 1.00 22.63
C ALA A 36 24.97 1.58 23.67
N LEU A 37 24.23 0.70 24.33
CA LEU A 37 24.32 0.35 25.77
C LEU A 37 23.00 -0.36 26.15
N HIS A 38 22.98 -1.67 26.37
CA HIS A 38 23.10 -2.28 27.71
C HIS A 38 22.44 -1.47 28.83
N ALA A 39 21.21 -1.82 29.22
CA ALA A 39 20.78 -1.89 30.62
C ALA A 39 19.38 -2.52 30.74
N LEU A 40 19.38 -3.75 31.25
CA LEU A 40 18.26 -4.33 32.00
C LEU A 40 17.96 -3.44 33.22
N ASN A 41 16.70 -3.13 33.54
CA ASN A 41 16.13 -3.48 34.86
C ASN A 41 14.65 -3.08 35.05
N ARG A 42 13.87 -4.11 35.41
CA ARG A 42 12.94 -4.23 36.55
C ARG A 42 12.08 -3.03 36.97
N HIS A 43 10.78 -3.28 36.84
CA HIS A 43 9.71 -2.97 37.80
C HIS A 43 10.17 -2.66 39.23
N ARG A 44 9.80 -1.47 39.73
CA ARG A 44 9.37 -1.27 41.12
C ARG A 44 8.27 -0.21 41.17
N LEU A 45 7.10 -0.67 41.56
CA LEU A 45 6.06 0.12 42.23
C LEU A 45 6.65 0.63 43.56
N PHE A 46 6.43 1.90 43.90
CA PHE A 46 5.74 2.29 45.14
C PHE A 46 5.62 3.81 45.26
N SER A 47 4.42 4.19 45.66
CA SER A 47 3.89 5.49 46.06
C SER A 47 4.71 6.17 47.14
N HIS A 48 4.74 7.50 47.14
CA HIS A 48 4.32 8.32 48.29
C HIS A 48 4.38 9.82 47.93
N GLU A 49 3.24 10.49 48.05
CA GLU A 49 3.18 11.92 48.32
C GLU A 49 3.73 12.20 49.73
N VAL A 50 4.35 13.38 49.92
CA VAL A 50 4.00 14.38 50.95
C VAL A 50 4.93 15.59 50.81
N GLN A 51 4.32 16.77 50.93
CA GLN A 51 4.91 18.11 50.91
C GLN A 51 5.81 18.39 52.13
N GLU A 52 6.72 19.37 52.02
CA GLU A 52 6.54 20.74 52.55
C GLU A 52 7.90 21.47 52.69
N LYS A 53 7.84 22.80 52.48
CA LYS A 53 8.58 23.85 53.20
C LYS A 53 9.97 24.26 52.70
N SER A 54 10.05 25.45 52.12
CA SER A 54 10.58 26.69 52.76
C SER A 54 11.02 27.73 51.71
N GLU A 55 10.37 28.90 51.74
CA GLU A 55 10.88 30.20 51.30
C GLU A 55 12.06 30.64 52.23
N PRO A 56 12.94 31.64 51.91
CA PRO A 56 12.56 32.92 51.27
C PRO A 56 13.62 33.64 50.40
N ASN A 57 13.15 34.62 49.62
CA ASN A 57 13.59 36.04 49.64
C ASN A 57 13.40 36.74 48.28
N SER A 58 12.46 37.69 48.28
CA SER A 58 12.46 39.03 47.66
C SER A 58 13.39 39.32 46.47
N VAL A 59 12.84 39.93 45.40
CA VAL A 59 13.12 41.34 45.00
C VAL A 59 12.25 41.79 43.80
N SER A 60 11.71 43.00 43.98
CA SER A 60 11.23 44.05 43.05
C SER A 60 10.17 43.79 41.97
N VAL A 61 9.10 44.57 42.11
CA VAL A 61 7.99 44.83 41.19
C VAL A 61 8.40 45.85 40.11
N GLY A 62 8.00 45.62 38.87
CA GLY A 62 7.97 46.59 37.78
C GLY A 62 7.07 46.10 36.64
N PRO A 63 6.08 46.87 36.13
CA PRO A 63 5.09 46.38 35.20
C PRO A 63 5.53 46.65 33.77
N VAL A 64 5.84 45.61 33.00
CA VAL A 64 5.85 45.73 31.54
C VAL A 64 5.08 44.56 30.97
N ALA A 65 3.93 44.90 30.39
CA ALA A 65 3.06 44.00 29.67
C ALA A 65 3.84 43.24 28.60
N ALA A 66 3.91 41.92 28.74
CA ALA A 66 4.23 41.02 27.65
C ALA A 66 3.26 39.85 27.74
N LEU A 67 2.15 39.98 27.01
CA LEU A 67 1.20 38.90 26.77
C LEU A 67 1.92 37.82 25.93
N ALA A 68 2.67 36.94 26.59
CA ALA A 68 3.25 35.78 25.95
C ALA A 68 2.12 34.79 25.64
N LEU A 69 1.66 34.80 24.38
CA LEU A 69 0.69 33.85 23.87
C LEU A 69 1.25 32.43 24.06
N LEU A 70 0.65 31.68 24.99
CA LEU A 70 0.94 30.28 25.21
C LEU A 70 0.38 29.50 24.00
N ALA A 71 1.15 29.39 22.93
CA ALA A 71 0.86 28.42 21.88
C ALA A 71 1.26 27.03 22.41
N ALA A 72 0.42 26.47 23.28
CA ALA A 72 0.47 25.06 23.63
C ALA A 72 0.09 24.28 22.36
N THR A 73 1.07 24.06 21.49
CA THR A 73 0.94 23.08 20.41
C THR A 73 0.81 21.73 21.10
N ALA A 74 -0.43 21.27 21.25
CA ALA A 74 -0.72 19.88 21.54
C ALA A 74 -0.14 19.08 20.37
N LEU A 75 1.10 18.64 20.50
CA LEU A 75 1.66 17.59 19.69
C LEU A 75 0.84 16.35 20.05
N SER A 76 -0.26 16.11 19.33
CA SER A 76 -0.90 14.81 19.38
C SER A 76 0.15 13.86 18.81
N ALA A 77 0.86 13.20 19.72
CA ALA A 77 1.64 12.04 19.38
C ALA A 77 0.64 11.05 18.78
N ALA A 78 0.54 11.02 17.46
CA ALA A 78 -0.18 9.97 16.77
C ALA A 78 0.41 8.66 17.29
N PRO A 79 -0.42 7.67 17.66
CA PRO A 79 0.11 6.40 18.14
C PRO A 79 1.03 5.86 17.05
N ALA A 80 2.32 5.74 17.37
CA ALA A 80 3.26 5.01 16.54
C ALA A 80 2.77 3.56 16.53
N VAL A 81 2.04 3.17 15.48
CA VAL A 81 1.64 1.79 15.28
C VAL A 81 2.92 1.02 14.99
N ALA A 82 3.48 0.40 16.03
CA ALA A 82 4.52 -0.57 15.87
C ALA A 82 3.91 -1.77 15.14
N VAL A 83 4.13 -1.84 13.82
CA VAL A 83 3.85 -3.07 13.06
C VAL A 83 4.86 -4.10 13.52
N SER A 84 4.42 -4.93 14.46
CA SER A 84 5.15 -6.03 15.06
C SER A 84 5.63 -6.99 13.98
N GLY A 85 6.95 -7.19 13.88
CA GLY A 85 7.65 -8.04 12.92
C GLY A 85 7.50 -9.55 13.20
N GLY A 86 6.26 -10.04 13.23
CA GLY A 86 5.95 -11.47 13.32
C GLY A 86 4.51 -11.82 12.91
N GLY A 87 3.81 -10.89 12.24
CA GLY A 87 2.42 -11.06 11.82
C GLY A 87 2.31 -11.55 10.39
N LEU A 88 1.27 -12.33 10.13
CA LEU A 88 0.71 -12.51 8.79
C LEU A 88 0.33 -11.12 8.25
N ASP A 89 1.19 -10.51 7.41
CA ASP A 89 1.12 -9.07 7.15
C ASP A 89 -0.27 -8.60 6.70
N TYR A 90 -0.94 -9.39 5.85
CA TYR A 90 -2.28 -9.13 5.33
C TYR A 90 -3.21 -10.35 5.35
N ALA A 91 -2.79 -11.48 5.93
CA ALA A 91 -3.57 -12.70 5.81
C ALA A 91 -4.94 -12.57 6.51
N GLY A 92 -5.98 -13.04 5.82
CA GLY A 92 -7.37 -13.00 6.30
C GLY A 92 -7.99 -11.60 6.37
N LEU A 93 -7.27 -10.54 5.98
CA LEU A 93 -7.84 -9.18 5.96
C LEU A 93 -8.80 -9.01 4.78
N ASP A 94 -9.75 -8.09 4.93
CA ASP A 94 -10.50 -7.52 3.81
C ASP A 94 -9.82 -6.23 3.36
N ILE A 95 -9.26 -6.25 2.15
CA ILE A 95 -8.61 -5.12 1.49
C ILE A 95 -9.34 -4.71 0.22
N SER A 96 -10.62 -5.05 0.12
CA SER A 96 -11.45 -4.75 -1.04
C SER A 96 -11.51 -3.23 -1.32
N GLY A 97 -11.38 -2.85 -2.58
CA GLY A 97 -11.42 -1.47 -3.05
C GLY A 97 -10.19 -0.62 -2.71
N GLN A 98 -9.16 -1.21 -2.10
CA GLN A 98 -7.96 -0.49 -1.71
C GLN A 98 -6.98 -0.33 -2.87
N ASP A 99 -6.14 0.70 -2.79
CA ASP A 99 -5.06 0.96 -3.73
C ASP A 99 -3.70 0.64 -3.09
N PHE A 100 -3.05 -0.39 -3.61
CA PHE A 100 -1.70 -0.85 -3.28
C PHE A 100 -0.74 -0.64 -4.47
N SER A 101 -1.12 0.17 -5.46
CA SER A 101 -0.31 0.39 -6.64
C SER A 101 1.05 1.03 -6.31
N ASN A 102 2.08 0.67 -7.07
CA ASN A 102 3.46 1.18 -6.93
C ASN A 102 4.13 0.88 -5.57
N GLY A 103 3.50 0.10 -4.69
CA GLY A 103 4.05 -0.26 -3.38
C GLY A 103 5.10 -1.38 -3.44
N ASN A 104 5.82 -1.57 -2.33
CA ASN A 104 6.75 -2.69 -2.15
C ASN A 104 6.24 -3.61 -1.04
N TYR A 105 5.78 -4.80 -1.43
CA TYR A 105 5.25 -5.83 -0.55
C TYR A 105 6.01 -7.14 -0.72
N LYS A 106 7.28 -7.08 -1.14
CA LYS A 106 8.11 -8.27 -1.31
C LYS A 106 8.06 -9.19 -0.08
N GLY A 107 7.74 -10.46 -0.34
CA GLY A 107 7.69 -11.52 0.67
C GLY A 107 6.54 -11.44 1.67
N LYS A 108 5.54 -10.58 1.43
CA LYS A 108 4.40 -10.39 2.34
C LYS A 108 3.39 -11.54 2.21
N ASP A 109 2.68 -11.79 3.31
CA ASP A 109 1.65 -12.83 3.38
C ASP A 109 0.25 -12.24 3.18
N PHE A 110 -0.40 -12.66 2.09
CA PHE A 110 -1.77 -12.35 1.69
C PHE A 110 -2.66 -13.61 1.70
N THR A 111 -2.29 -14.64 2.47
CA THR A 111 -3.06 -15.88 2.58
C THR A 111 -4.51 -15.58 2.99
N GLN A 112 -5.48 -16.16 2.29
CA GLN A 112 -6.92 -15.98 2.59
C GLN A 112 -7.41 -14.53 2.63
N VAL A 113 -6.69 -13.59 1.99
CA VAL A 113 -7.14 -12.20 1.90
C VAL A 113 -8.41 -12.10 1.06
N LEU A 114 -9.32 -11.20 1.43
CA LEU A 114 -10.45 -10.79 0.59
C LEU A 114 -10.04 -9.52 -0.16
N ALA A 115 -9.80 -9.64 -1.47
CA ALA A 115 -9.36 -8.54 -2.31
C ALA A 115 -10.29 -8.42 -3.52
N LYS A 116 -11.42 -7.74 -3.33
CA LYS A 116 -12.33 -7.40 -4.43
C LYS A 116 -12.04 -5.99 -4.94
N ALA A 117 -11.84 -5.83 -6.24
CA ALA A 117 -11.58 -4.53 -6.86
C ALA A 117 -10.39 -3.77 -6.23
N THR A 118 -9.37 -4.52 -5.79
CA THR A 118 -8.12 -3.99 -5.23
C THR A 118 -7.11 -3.78 -6.36
N SER A 119 -6.33 -2.70 -6.31
CA SER A 119 -5.23 -2.51 -7.27
C SER A 119 -3.88 -2.81 -6.63
N PHE A 120 -3.08 -3.64 -7.29
CA PHE A 120 -1.66 -3.88 -7.04
C PHE A 120 -0.81 -3.45 -8.24
N ALA A 121 -1.34 -2.57 -9.11
CA ALA A 121 -0.67 -2.19 -10.35
C ALA A 121 0.74 -1.67 -10.10
N LYS A 122 1.72 -2.14 -10.88
CA LYS A 122 3.13 -1.71 -10.79
C LYS A 122 3.80 -1.91 -9.42
N SER A 123 3.22 -2.73 -8.55
CA SER A 123 3.79 -3.02 -7.24
C SER A 123 4.85 -4.13 -7.31
N ASN A 124 5.71 -4.19 -6.29
CA ASN A 124 6.64 -5.30 -6.08
C ASN A 124 6.01 -6.32 -5.13
N LEU A 125 5.66 -7.48 -5.67
CA LEU A 125 5.04 -8.62 -4.99
C LEU A 125 5.90 -9.89 -5.04
N GLN A 126 7.22 -9.73 -5.25
CA GLN A 126 8.14 -10.87 -5.35
C GLN A 126 8.02 -11.77 -4.12
N GLY A 127 7.83 -13.07 -4.34
CA GLY A 127 7.75 -14.06 -3.27
C GLY A 127 6.54 -13.92 -2.34
N CYS A 128 5.52 -13.14 -2.69
CA CYS A 128 4.30 -13.04 -1.91
C CYS A 128 3.52 -14.35 -1.87
N ARG A 129 2.78 -14.57 -0.79
CA ARG A 129 1.87 -15.72 -0.64
C ARG A 129 0.42 -15.26 -0.74
N PHE A 130 -0.29 -15.63 -1.78
CA PHE A 130 -1.73 -15.41 -1.95
C PHE A 130 -2.53 -16.71 -1.77
N TYR A 131 -2.01 -17.67 -1.00
CA TYR A 131 -2.64 -18.99 -0.84
C TYR A 131 -4.11 -18.85 -0.40
N LYS A 132 -5.04 -19.45 -1.15
CA LYS A 132 -6.49 -19.38 -0.89
C LYS A 132 -7.07 -17.96 -0.81
N ALA A 133 -6.41 -16.96 -1.41
CA ALA A 133 -6.95 -15.60 -1.49
C ALA A 133 -8.17 -15.51 -2.42
N TYR A 134 -9.09 -14.62 -2.11
CA TYR A 134 -10.23 -14.30 -2.95
C TYR A 134 -9.91 -13.03 -3.76
N LEU A 135 -9.40 -13.22 -4.98
CA LEU A 135 -8.96 -12.14 -5.87
C LEU A 135 -10.00 -11.95 -6.97
N VAL A 136 -10.91 -10.98 -6.80
CA VAL A 136 -11.97 -10.71 -7.79
C VAL A 136 -11.84 -9.31 -8.33
N ASN A 137 -11.75 -9.16 -9.65
CA ASN A 137 -11.47 -7.89 -10.32
C ASN A 137 -10.22 -7.19 -9.78
N VAL A 138 -9.18 -7.95 -9.42
CA VAL A 138 -7.92 -7.40 -8.92
C VAL A 138 -7.04 -7.00 -10.10
N ASP A 139 -6.39 -5.84 -9.96
CA ASP A 139 -5.48 -5.32 -10.96
C ASP A 139 -4.02 -5.59 -10.58
N PHE A 140 -3.36 -6.52 -11.26
CA PHE A 140 -1.92 -6.77 -11.14
C PHE A 140 -1.12 -6.19 -12.31
N THR A 141 -1.68 -5.22 -13.05
CA THR A 141 -1.08 -4.71 -14.29
C THR A 141 0.33 -4.17 -14.04
N GLY A 142 1.31 -4.70 -14.78
CA GLY A 142 2.72 -4.32 -14.68
C GLY A 142 3.39 -4.63 -13.33
N SER A 143 2.76 -5.44 -12.47
CA SER A 143 3.32 -5.83 -11.17
C SER A 143 4.43 -6.88 -11.33
N ASP A 144 5.31 -6.93 -10.33
CA ASP A 144 6.37 -7.92 -10.23
C ASP A 144 5.99 -9.01 -9.23
N LEU A 145 5.50 -10.14 -9.72
CA LEU A 145 5.00 -11.28 -8.94
C LEU A 145 6.00 -12.43 -8.90
N ARG A 146 7.27 -12.23 -9.28
CA ARG A 146 8.25 -13.32 -9.39
C ARG A 146 8.33 -14.19 -8.15
N GLY A 147 8.20 -15.50 -8.33
CA GLY A 147 8.22 -16.49 -7.26
C GLY A 147 7.04 -16.41 -6.27
N ALA A 148 5.98 -15.65 -6.58
CA ALA A 148 4.78 -15.62 -5.76
C ALA A 148 3.99 -16.95 -5.86
N SER A 149 3.14 -17.19 -4.87
CA SER A 149 2.21 -18.33 -4.86
C SER A 149 0.78 -17.85 -4.99
N LEU A 150 0.09 -18.27 -6.06
CA LEU A 150 -1.33 -18.05 -6.35
C LEU A 150 -2.09 -19.40 -6.33
N GLU A 151 -1.68 -20.31 -5.44
CA GLU A 151 -2.34 -21.60 -5.31
C GLU A 151 -3.68 -21.47 -4.56
N GLY A 152 -4.73 -22.08 -5.11
CA GLY A 152 -6.05 -22.13 -4.49
C GLY A 152 -6.80 -20.79 -4.48
N THR A 153 -6.34 -19.80 -5.23
CA THR A 153 -7.01 -18.49 -5.35
C THR A 153 -8.27 -18.58 -6.21
N SER A 154 -9.21 -17.66 -5.99
CA SER A 154 -10.16 -17.24 -7.03
C SER A 154 -9.53 -16.09 -7.81
N MET A 155 -9.63 -16.08 -9.15
CA MET A 155 -9.01 -15.05 -10.00
C MET A 155 -9.98 -14.44 -11.02
N ASP A 156 -11.28 -14.49 -10.73
CA ASP A 156 -12.33 -13.99 -11.62
C ASP A 156 -12.13 -12.49 -11.91
N GLY A 157 -11.95 -12.14 -13.19
CA GLY A 157 -11.80 -10.75 -13.60
C GLY A 157 -10.42 -10.14 -13.28
N VAL A 158 -9.43 -10.95 -12.89
CA VAL A 158 -8.08 -10.44 -12.58
C VAL A 158 -7.35 -10.01 -13.86
N SER A 159 -6.68 -8.86 -13.81
CA SER A 159 -5.76 -8.42 -14.89
C SER A 159 -4.32 -8.77 -14.54
N LEU A 160 -3.68 -9.60 -15.36
CA LEU A 160 -2.23 -9.90 -15.30
C LEU A 160 -1.46 -9.18 -16.42
N LYS A 161 -2.07 -8.19 -17.06
CA LYS A 161 -1.45 -7.48 -18.19
C LYS A 161 -0.07 -6.93 -17.83
N ASP A 162 0.92 -7.11 -18.70
CA ASP A 162 2.30 -6.66 -18.50
C ASP A 162 3.00 -7.22 -17.23
N ALA A 163 2.39 -8.17 -16.50
CA ALA A 163 2.92 -8.66 -15.23
C ALA A 163 4.12 -9.61 -15.43
N GLN A 164 5.06 -9.56 -14.49
CA GLN A 164 6.20 -10.47 -14.41
C GLN A 164 5.85 -11.64 -13.50
N LEU A 165 5.58 -12.82 -14.08
CA LEU A 165 5.04 -14.01 -13.40
C LEU A 165 6.07 -15.15 -13.34
N GLN A 166 7.36 -14.83 -13.43
CA GLN A 166 8.38 -15.86 -13.53
C GLN A 166 8.47 -16.69 -12.25
N GLY A 167 8.46 -18.01 -12.38
CA GLY A 167 8.48 -18.93 -11.25
C GLY A 167 7.24 -18.89 -10.36
N VAL A 168 6.12 -18.32 -10.82
CA VAL A 168 4.87 -18.27 -10.04
C VAL A 168 4.20 -19.64 -10.01
N TYR A 169 3.61 -19.98 -8.86
CA TYR A 169 2.82 -21.20 -8.70
C TYR A 169 1.33 -20.89 -8.91
N PHE A 170 0.73 -21.44 -9.96
CA PHE A 170 -0.68 -21.24 -10.28
C PHE A 170 -1.56 -22.43 -9.92
N GLY A 171 -2.79 -22.13 -9.48
CA GLY A 171 -3.89 -23.09 -9.42
C GLY A 171 -4.68 -23.20 -10.73
N GLN A 172 -5.81 -23.91 -10.67
CA GLN A 172 -6.72 -24.06 -11.82
C GLN A 172 -7.43 -22.74 -12.22
N SER A 173 -7.51 -21.78 -11.30
CA SER A 173 -8.21 -20.48 -11.48
C SER A 173 -7.55 -19.55 -12.50
N LEU A 174 -6.36 -19.90 -12.98
CA LEU A 174 -5.64 -19.09 -13.95
C LEU A 174 -6.46 -18.86 -15.24
N ILE A 175 -7.37 -19.79 -15.58
CA ILE A 175 -8.21 -19.67 -16.77
C ILE A 175 -9.31 -18.59 -16.64
N ASP A 176 -9.62 -18.17 -15.42
CA ASP A 176 -10.72 -17.23 -15.11
C ASP A 176 -10.28 -15.76 -15.12
N VAL A 177 -9.00 -15.50 -15.39
CA VAL A 177 -8.45 -14.14 -15.47
C VAL A 177 -9.04 -13.36 -16.66
N GLN A 178 -9.15 -12.05 -16.49
CA GLN A 178 -9.62 -11.15 -17.53
C GLN A 178 -8.58 -10.94 -18.62
N SER A 179 -7.30 -10.81 -18.27
CA SER A 179 -6.25 -10.49 -19.23
C SER A 179 -4.91 -11.09 -18.85
N MET A 180 -4.19 -11.61 -19.85
CA MET A 180 -2.81 -12.10 -19.79
C MET A 180 -1.88 -11.44 -20.82
N GLU A 181 -2.33 -10.36 -21.46
CA GLU A 181 -1.58 -9.70 -22.53
C GLU A 181 -0.21 -9.22 -22.03
N ASN A 182 0.85 -9.50 -22.79
CA ASN A 182 2.24 -9.16 -22.45
C ASN A 182 2.73 -9.72 -21.09
N ALA A 183 2.06 -10.70 -20.49
CA ALA A 183 2.51 -11.29 -19.24
C ALA A 183 3.68 -12.27 -19.48
N ASP A 184 4.67 -12.30 -18.60
CA ASP A 184 5.80 -13.22 -18.72
C ASP A 184 5.67 -14.39 -17.74
N PHE A 185 5.36 -15.57 -18.27
CA PHE A 185 5.15 -16.81 -17.51
C PHE A 185 6.39 -17.71 -17.45
N SER A 186 7.59 -17.20 -17.75
CA SER A 186 8.80 -18.02 -17.78
C SER A 186 8.98 -18.79 -16.47
N ASP A 187 9.20 -20.10 -16.54
CA ASP A 187 9.34 -20.99 -15.37
C ASP A 187 8.12 -21.05 -14.43
N ALA A 188 6.96 -20.51 -14.82
CA ALA A 188 5.75 -20.60 -14.03
C ALA A 188 5.24 -22.05 -13.96
N SER A 189 4.83 -22.47 -12.76
CA SER A 189 4.24 -23.78 -12.53
C SER A 189 2.74 -23.71 -12.82
N ILE A 190 2.35 -24.06 -14.04
CA ILE A 190 0.95 -24.14 -14.48
C ILE A 190 0.52 -25.62 -14.50
N PRO A 191 -0.65 -25.98 -13.95
CA PRO A 191 -1.12 -27.36 -13.98
C PRO A 191 -1.29 -27.88 -15.42
N THR A 192 -0.91 -29.14 -15.67
CA THR A 192 -0.90 -29.75 -17.02
C THR A 192 -2.24 -29.69 -17.75
N LYS A 193 -3.36 -29.74 -17.00
CA LYS A 193 -4.71 -29.63 -17.58
C LYS A 193 -5.12 -28.20 -17.92
N THR A 194 -4.49 -27.22 -17.27
CA THR A 194 -4.79 -25.79 -17.40
C THR A 194 -3.99 -25.17 -18.55
N LEU A 195 -2.74 -25.61 -18.76
CA LEU A 195 -1.85 -25.03 -19.77
C LEU A 195 -2.44 -25.01 -21.20
N PRO A 196 -3.03 -26.09 -21.75
CA PRO A 196 -3.65 -26.04 -23.07
C PRO A 196 -4.77 -25.01 -23.16
N LEU A 197 -5.61 -24.93 -22.13
CA LEU A 197 -6.72 -23.97 -22.08
C LEU A 197 -6.21 -22.53 -22.04
N VAL A 198 -5.10 -22.27 -21.35
CA VAL A 198 -4.44 -20.97 -21.34
C VAL A 198 -3.89 -20.64 -22.73
N CYS A 199 -3.18 -21.58 -23.38
CA CYS A 199 -2.62 -21.37 -24.72
C CYS A 199 -3.64 -21.12 -25.83
N ASP A 200 -4.88 -21.60 -25.66
CA ASP A 200 -6.00 -21.39 -26.57
C ASP A 200 -6.66 -20.00 -26.45
N ARG A 201 -6.30 -19.19 -25.44
CA ARG A 201 -6.90 -17.87 -25.24
C ARG A 201 -6.35 -16.84 -26.23
N ASP A 202 -7.23 -15.97 -26.73
CA ASP A 202 -6.90 -14.89 -27.68
C ASP A 202 -6.04 -13.74 -27.09
N ASP A 203 -5.98 -13.63 -25.77
CA ASP A 203 -5.22 -12.61 -25.05
C ASP A 203 -3.82 -13.07 -24.63
N VAL A 204 -3.49 -14.35 -24.85
CA VAL A 204 -2.14 -14.88 -24.66
C VAL A 204 -1.31 -14.54 -25.90
N LYS A 205 -0.78 -13.31 -25.89
CA LYS A 205 -0.01 -12.71 -26.97
C LYS A 205 0.83 -11.52 -26.47
N GLY A 206 1.65 -11.00 -27.36
CA GLY A 206 2.43 -9.79 -27.12
C GLY A 206 3.70 -10.07 -26.33
N THR A 207 4.44 -9.01 -26.02
CA THR A 207 5.77 -9.10 -25.43
C THR A 207 5.80 -8.28 -24.16
N ASN A 208 6.30 -8.87 -23.07
CA ASN A 208 6.40 -8.17 -21.80
C ASN A 208 7.32 -6.94 -21.95
N PRO A 209 6.84 -5.73 -21.62
CA PRO A 209 7.60 -4.50 -21.85
C PRO A 209 8.83 -4.36 -20.94
N VAL A 210 8.91 -5.14 -19.86
CA VAL A 210 10.03 -5.12 -18.90
C VAL A 210 11.06 -6.19 -19.26
N THR A 211 10.63 -7.41 -19.55
CA THR A 211 11.55 -8.54 -19.77
C THR A 211 11.89 -8.77 -21.23
N GLY A 212 11.07 -8.29 -22.16
CA GLY A 212 11.24 -8.52 -23.61
C GLY A 212 10.87 -9.93 -24.06
N VAL A 213 10.24 -10.73 -23.21
CA VAL A 213 9.83 -12.11 -23.52
C VAL A 213 8.41 -12.10 -24.10
N ASP A 214 8.19 -12.88 -25.17
CA ASP A 214 6.85 -13.08 -25.72
C ASP A 214 6.00 -13.95 -24.78
N THR A 215 4.74 -13.56 -24.58
CA THR A 215 3.80 -14.22 -23.68
C THR A 215 3.61 -15.71 -24.05
N ARG A 216 3.43 -16.03 -25.34
CA ARG A 216 3.22 -17.42 -25.81
C ARG A 216 4.48 -18.24 -25.69
N ASP A 217 5.63 -17.65 -26.01
CA ASP A 217 6.93 -18.31 -25.88
C ASP A 217 7.24 -18.63 -24.41
N SER A 218 6.93 -17.70 -23.49
CA SER A 218 7.13 -17.90 -22.04
C SER A 218 6.31 -19.06 -21.47
N LEU A 219 5.14 -19.32 -22.06
CA LEU A 219 4.25 -20.43 -21.71
C LEU A 219 4.63 -21.74 -22.40
N MET A 220 5.55 -21.71 -23.36
CA MET A 220 5.89 -22.84 -24.23
C MET A 220 4.66 -23.44 -24.92
N CYS A 221 3.77 -22.59 -25.41
CA CYS A 221 2.58 -23.04 -26.14
C CYS A 221 2.97 -23.78 -27.44
N PRO A 222 2.23 -24.86 -27.80
CA PRO A 222 2.47 -25.62 -29.03
C PRO A 222 2.06 -24.89 -30.31
#